data_AF-A0A6G0AES0-F1
#
_entry.id   AF-A0A6G0AES0-F1
#
_cell.length_a   1.000
_cell.length_b   1.000
_cell.length_c   1.000
_cell.angle_alpha   90.00
_cell.angle_beta   90.00
_cell.angle_gamma   90.00
#
_symmetry.space_group_name_H-M   'P 1'
#
loop_
_entity.id
_entity.type
_entity.pdbx_description
1 polymer ?
#
loop_
_entity_poly.entity_id
_entity_poly.type
_entity_poly.pdbx_seq_one_letter_code
_entity_poly.pdbx_strand_id
1 'polypeptide(L)' 'MNGEALNYEEFHSIMADIANGKLDPILTTFFAAAGYSPGFNDNEILLMTKALANTGEILKF' A
#
# COMPACT_ATOMS: atom_id res chain seq x y z
N MET A 1 7.69 13.39 5.81
CA MET A 1 7.35 12.01 6.21
C MET A 1 8.32 11.64 7.32
N ASN A 2 7.86 11.58 8.58
CA ASN A 2 8.72 11.51 9.76
C ASN A 2 9.30 10.10 10.05
N GLY A 3 9.27 9.17 9.09
CA GLY A 3 9.77 7.80 9.29
C GLY A 3 8.93 6.98 10.29
N GLU A 4 7.71 7.42 10.59
CA GLU A 4 6.79 6.69 11.46
C GLU A 4 6.14 5.53 10.69
N ALA A 5 6.01 4.38 11.37
CA ALA A 5 5.37 3.20 10.80
C ALA A 5 3.89 3.47 10.56
N LEU A 6 3.42 3.16 9.35
CA LEU A 6 2.01 3.32 8.99
C LEU A 6 1.17 2.21 9.62
N ASN A 7 -0.03 2.58 10.08
CA ASN A 7 -1.02 1.62 10.55
C ASN A 7 -1.91 1.12 9.39
N TYR A 8 -2.75 0.13 9.69
CA TYR A 8 -3.60 -0.50 8.68
C TYR A 8 -4.56 0.47 7.98
N GLU A 9 -5.15 1.42 8.69
CA GLU A 9 -6.12 2.37 8.12
C GLU A 9 -5.44 3.34 7.16
N GLU A 10 -4.21 3.76 7.48
CA GLU A 10 -3.39 4.60 6.60
C GLU A 10 -3.03 3.85 5.32
N PHE A 11 -2.59 2.58 5.44
CA PHE A 11 -2.37 1.72 4.27
C PHE A 11 -3.65 1.52 3.46
N HIS A 12 -4.78 1.28 4.10
CA HIS A 12 -6.06 1.08 3.42
C HIS A 12 -6.49 2.33 2.66
N SER A 13 -6.37 3.52 3.24
CA SER A 13 -6.70 4.78 2.57
C SER A 13 -5.82 5.00 1.34
N ILE A 14 -4.50 4.80 1.46
CA ILE A 14 -3.56 4.96 0.35
C ILE A 14 -3.86 3.96 -0.76
N MET A 15 -4.08 2.69 -0.41
CA MET A 15 -4.35 1.63 -1.39
C MET A 15 -5.71 1.81 -2.08
N ALA A 16 -6.73 2.30 -1.35
CA ALA A 16 -8.04 2.61 -1.92
C ALA A 16 -7.97 3.74 -2.95
N ASP A 17 -7.23 4.81 -2.65
CA ASP A 17 -7.02 5.92 -3.58
C ASP A 17 -6.29 5.47 -4.85
N ILE A 18 -5.29 4.57 -4.70
CA ILE A 18 -4.56 4.00 -5.84
C ILE A 18 -5.43 3.06 -6.67
N ALA A 19 -6.19 2.17 -6.02
CA ALA A 19 -7.06 1.20 -6.68
C ALA A 19 -8.18 1.87 -7.50
N ASN A 20 -8.72 2.99 -7.01
CA ASN A 20 -9.78 3.74 -7.67
C ASN A 20 -9.27 4.72 -8.76
N GLY A 21 -7.95 4.88 -8.94
CA GLY A 21 -7.35 6.05 -9.60
C GLY A 21 -6.43 5.83 -10.81
N LYS A 22 -6.23 4.60 -11.30
CA LYS A 22 -5.27 4.17 -12.36
C LYS A 22 -3.96 3.63 -11.80
N LEU A 23 -3.91 2.31 -11.73
CA LEU A 23 -2.72 1.52 -11.45
C LEU A 23 -1.75 1.61 -12.63
N ASP A 24 -0.68 2.36 -12.46
CA ASP A 24 0.66 1.93 -12.90
C ASP A 24 1.71 2.89 -12.31
N PRO A 25 1.79 4.18 -12.69
CA PRO A 25 2.96 4.99 -12.35
C PRO A 25 3.00 5.44 -10.88
N ILE A 26 1.83 5.76 -10.30
CA ILE A 26 1.73 6.26 -8.92
C ILE A 26 2.07 5.14 -7.93
N LEU A 27 1.51 3.95 -8.15
CA LEU A 27 1.78 2.78 -7.32
C LEU A 27 3.28 2.43 -7.38
N THR A 28 3.85 2.27 -8.57
CA THR A 28 5.26 1.89 -8.73
C THR A 28 6.19 2.93 -8.10
N THR A 29 5.88 4.23 -8.23
CA THR A 29 6.67 5.30 -7.61
C THR A 29 6.56 5.29 -6.09
N PHE A 30 5.35 5.11 -5.55
CA PHE A 30 5.13 5.00 -4.10
C PHE A 30 5.90 3.81 -3.53
N PHE A 31 5.80 2.64 -4.17
CA PHE A 31 6.54 1.44 -3.79
C PHE A 31 8.05 1.63 -3.86
N ALA A 32 8.56 2.22 -4.94
CA ALA A 32 9.99 2.47 -5.11
C ALA A 32 10.53 3.46 -4.07
N ALA A 33 9.77 4.53 -3.77
CA ALA A 33 10.17 5.54 -2.79
C ALA A 33 10.13 4.99 -1.36
N ALA A 34 9.06 4.29 -0.99
CA ALA A 34 8.91 3.73 0.36
C ALA A 34 9.86 2.55 0.61
N GLY A 35 10.17 1.77 -0.43
CA GLY A 35 11.15 0.67 -0.35
C GLY A 35 12.62 1.12 -0.27
N TYR A 36 12.95 2.38 -0.59
CA TYR A 36 14.34 2.84 -0.69
C TYR A 36 14.97 3.20 0.67
N SER A 37 14.25 3.84 1.59
CA SER A 37 14.77 4.11 2.95
C SER A 37 13.72 4.69 3.90
N PRO A 38 13.49 4.14 5.11
CA PRO A 38 14.16 2.97 5.72
C PRO A 38 13.73 1.60 5.13
N GLY A 39 12.83 1.59 4.13
CA GLY A 39 12.21 0.36 3.64
C GLY A 39 11.00 -0.03 4.50
N PHE A 40 10.34 -1.12 4.11
CA PHE A 40 9.24 -1.69 4.89
C PHE A 40 9.73 -2.84 5.76
N ASN A 41 9.25 -2.91 7.00
CA ASN A 41 9.36 -4.12 7.81
C ASN A 41 8.25 -5.14 7.45
N ASP A 42 8.40 -6.39 7.91
CA ASP A 42 7.47 -7.48 7.58
C ASP A 42 5.99 -7.17 7.92
N ASN A 43 5.74 -6.43 9.01
CA ASN A 43 4.38 -6.04 9.38
C ASN A 43 3.81 -5.02 8.40
N GLU A 44 4.60 -4.04 7.98
CA GLU A 44 4.18 -3.04 6.99
C GLU A 44 3.89 -3.69 5.64
N ILE A 45 4.72 -4.63 5.20
CA ILE A 45 4.49 -5.41 3.98
C ILE A 45 3.18 -6.19 4.08
N LEU A 46 2.93 -6.85 5.22
CA LEU A 46 1.71 -7.61 5.46
C LEU A 46 0.46 -6.71 5.43
N LEU A 47 0.49 -5.59 6.16
CA LEU A 47 -0.64 -4.66 6.25
C LEU A 47 -0.93 -4.02 4.88
N MET A 48 0.12 -3.60 4.17
CA MET A 48 0.02 -3.06 2.82
C MET A 48 -0.57 -4.06 1.83
N THR A 49 -0.08 -5.30 1.83
CA THR A 49 -0.58 -6.37 0.93
C THR A 49 -2.04 -6.70 1.23
N LYS A 50 -2.42 -6.77 2.50
CA LYS A 50 -3.80 -6.99 2.93
C LYS A 50 -4.71 -5.83 2.51
N ALA A 51 -4.27 -4.59 2.69
CA ALA A 51 -5.00 -3.41 2.26
C ALA A 51 -5.24 -3.42 0.74
N LEU A 52 -4.20 -3.68 -0.05
CA LEU A 52 -4.31 -3.76 -1.51
C LEU A 52 -5.32 -4.82 -1.95
N ALA A 53 -5.24 -6.03 -1.38
CA ALA A 53 -6.15 -7.13 -1.68
C ALA A 53 -7.62 -6.79 -1.34
N ASN A 54 -7.86 -6.05 -0.27
CA ASN A 54 -9.20 -5.67 0.18
C ASN A 54 -9.79 -4.47 -0.60
N THR A 55 -8.96 -3.67 -1.26
CA THR A 55 -9.38 -2.51 -2.05
C THR A 55 -9.72 -2.84 -3.50
N GLY A 56 -9.30 -4.01 -3.99
CA GLY A 56 -9.64 -4.51 -5.33
C GLY A 56 -10.89 -5.40 -5.36
N GLU A 57 -11.24 -5.88 -6.55
CA GLU A 57 -12.32 -6.87 -6.69
C GLU A 57 -11.88 -8.25 -6.14
N ILE A 58 -12.67 -8.79 -5.20
CA ILE A 58 -12.46 -10.12 -4.65
C ILE A 58 -13.35 -11.12 -5.40
N LEU A 59 -12.73 -12.01 -6.17
CA LEU A 59 -13.42 -13.11 -6.83
C LEU A 59 -13.88 -14.14 -5.79
N LYS A 60 -15.17 -14.46 -5.79
CA LYS A 60 -15.76 -15.57 -5.01
C LYS A 60 -16.00 -16.74 -5.94
N PHE A 61 -15.47 -17.91 -5.58
CA PHE A 61 -15.64 -19.17 -6.29
C PHE A 61 -16.44 -20.16 -5.44
#